data_AF-A0A3N7IWZ8-F1
#
_entry.id   AF-A0A3N7IWZ8-F1
#
_cell.length_a   1.000
_cell.length_b   1.000
_cell.length_c   1.000
_cell.angle_alpha   90.00
_cell.angle_beta   90.00
_cell.angle_gamma   90.00
#
_symmetry.space_group_name_H-M   'P 1'
#
loop_
_entity.id
_entity.type
_entity.pdbx_description
1 polymer ?
#
loop_
_entity_poly.entity_id
_entity_poly.type
_entity_poly.pdbx_seq_one_letter_code
_entity_poly.pdbx_strand_id
1 'polypeptide(L)'
;MVIDTSLFIEHLRAKDKSKTKLYGIANNRELFVSAVSIYELYMGATTDEKRRDVEYLTDELPLATLNRKHFNRIPELIIVDV
;
A
#
# COMPACT_ATOMS: atom_id res chain seq x y z
N MET A 1 -10.58 2.62 3.23
CA MET A 1 -10.74 2.74 1.76
C MET A 1 -9.59 2.02 1.09
N VAL A 2 -9.86 1.08 0.19
CA VAL A 2 -8.78 0.38 -0.53
C VAL A 2 -8.18 1.33 -1.56
N ILE A 3 -6.87 1.56 -1.47
CA ILE A 3 -6.15 2.45 -2.37
C ILE A 3 -5.77 1.68 -3.64
N ASP A 4 -6.06 2.29 -4.79
CA ASP A 4 -5.62 1.77 -6.08
C ASP A 4 -4.11 1.97 -6.26
N THR A 5 -3.47 1.02 -6.94
CA THR A 5 -2.01 0.99 -7.17
C THR A 5 -1.51 2.25 -7.87
N SER A 6 -2.32 2.84 -8.77
CA SER A 6 -1.93 4.05 -9.49
C SER A 6 -1.66 5.25 -8.57
N LEU A 7 -2.37 5.36 -7.43
CA LEU A 7 -2.17 6.45 -6.46
C LEU A 7 -0.86 6.29 -5.70
N PHE A 8 -0.48 5.05 -5.37
CA PHE A 8 0.84 4.75 -4.79
C PHE A 8 1.95 5.05 -5.79
N ILE A 9 1.81 4.64 -7.04
CA ILE A 9 2.81 4.89 -8.09
C ILE A 9 2.98 6.39 -8.35
N GLU A 10 1.88 7.15 -8.42
CA GLU A 10 1.92 8.61 -8.51
C GLU A 10 2.72 9.18 -7.33
N HIS A 11 2.39 8.76 -6.10
CA HIS A 11 3.05 9.23 -4.90
C HIS A 11 4.56 8.93 -4.91
N LEU A 12 4.95 7.70 -5.22
CA LEU A 12 6.34 7.25 -5.26
C LEU A 12 7.16 7.97 -6.33
N ARG A 13 6.57 8.29 -7.50
CA ARG A 13 7.27 9.00 -8.59
C ARG A 13 7.33 10.52 -8.42
N ALA A 14 6.46 11.11 -7.62
CA ALA A 14 6.42 12.55 -7.42
C ALA A 14 7.69 13.07 -6.73
N LYS A 15 8.21 14.21 -7.20
CA LYS A 15 9.32 14.93 -6.54
C LYS A 15 8.87 15.56 -5.22
N ASP A 16 7.63 16.07 -5.21
CA ASP A 16 7.02 16.72 -4.06
C ASP A 16 5.80 15.90 -3.63
N LYS A 17 5.96 15.12 -2.55
CA LYS A 17 4.95 14.18 -2.05
C LYS A 17 3.69 14.87 -1.54
N SER A 18 3.82 16.12 -1.07
CA SER A 18 2.71 16.90 -0.49
C SER A 18 1.61 17.24 -1.51
N LYS A 19 1.94 17.24 -2.80
CA LYS A 19 1.02 17.56 -3.91
C LYS A 19 0.29 16.36 -4.49
N THR A 20 0.56 15.17 -3.95
CA THR A 20 0.00 13.93 -4.49
C THR A 20 -1.41 13.69 -3.98
N LYS A 21 -2.22 12.97 -4.76
CA LYS A 21 -3.58 12.62 -4.34
C LYS A 21 -3.58 11.74 -3.09
N LEU A 22 -2.62 10.81 -3.00
CA LEU A 22 -2.47 9.92 -1.84
C LEU A 22 -2.23 10.72 -0.55
N TYR A 23 -1.38 11.75 -0.59
CA TYR A 23 -1.13 12.62 0.56
C TYR A 23 -2.40 13.36 1.00
N GLY A 24 -3.19 13.87 0.04
CA GLY A 24 -4.43 14.58 0.34
C GLY A 24 -5.52 13.72 0.99
N ILE A 25 -5.60 12.44 0.63
CA ILE A 25 -6.63 11.51 1.16
C ILE A 25 -6.20 10.84 2.48
N ALA A 26 -4.90 10.71 2.74
CA ALA A 26 -4.37 10.03 3.94
C ALA A 26 -4.79 10.71 5.25
N ASN A 27 -4.92 12.04 5.26
CA ASN A 27 -5.20 12.78 6.50
C ASN A 27 -6.63 12.64 7.05
N ASN A 28 -7.58 12.10 6.26
CA ASN A 28 -9.00 12.16 6.60
C ASN A 28 -9.71 10.81 6.53
N ARG A 29 -9.00 9.72 6.23
CA ARG A 29 -9.61 8.41 5.98
C ARG A 29 -8.68 7.29 6.40
N GLU A 30 -9.28 6.24 6.94
CA GLU A 30 -8.59 4.97 7.12
C GLU A 30 -8.30 4.37 5.74
N LEU A 31 -7.03 4.10 5.47
CA LEU A 31 -6.55 3.58 4.19
C LEU A 31 -6.22 2.09 4.33
N PHE A 32 -6.53 1.33 3.30
CA PHE A 32 -6.22 -0.09 3.22
C PHE A 32 -5.49 -0.37 1.92
N VAL A 33 -4.72 -1.46 1.90
CA VAL A 33 -4.04 -1.95 0.71
C VAL A 33 -4.57 -3.33 0.34
N SER A 34 -4.49 -3.69 -0.93
CA SER A 34 -4.80 -5.05 -1.40
C SER A 34 -3.50 -5.83 -1.65
N ALA A 35 -3.56 -7.15 -1.56
CA ALA A 35 -2.42 -8.01 -1.87
C ALA A 35 -1.97 -7.85 -3.34
N VAL A 36 -2.91 -7.53 -4.24
CA VAL A 36 -2.63 -7.24 -5.66
C VAL A 36 -1.79 -5.97 -5.77
N SER A 37 -2.19 -4.91 -5.07
CA SER A 37 -1.45 -3.63 -5.09
C SER A 37 -0.06 -3.76 -4.50
N ILE A 38 0.10 -4.51 -3.39
CA ILE A 38 1.42 -4.83 -2.84
C ILE A 38 2.28 -5.52 -3.90
N TYR A 39 1.74 -6.55 -4.56
CA TYR A 39 2.46 -7.26 -5.63
C TYR A 39 2.89 -6.33 -6.76
N GLU A 40 1.98 -5.51 -7.29
CA GLU A 40 2.29 -4.57 -8.37
C GLU A 40 3.39 -3.57 -7.99
N LEU A 41 3.37 -3.05 -6.76
CA LEU A 41 4.38 -2.13 -6.25
C LEU A 41 5.76 -2.79 -6.14
N TYR A 42 5.82 -3.99 -5.55
CA TYR A 42 7.09 -4.72 -5.43
C TYR A 42 7.65 -5.18 -6.78
N MET A 43 6.79 -5.52 -7.74
CA MET A 43 7.21 -5.81 -9.11
C MET A 43 7.80 -4.59 -9.82
N GLY A 44 7.31 -3.38 -9.51
CA GLY A 44 7.86 -2.13 -10.03
C GLY A 44 9.13 -1.63 -9.30
N ALA A 45 9.38 -2.11 -8.09
CA ALA A 45 10.51 -1.72 -7.24
C ALA A 45 11.80 -2.46 -7.65
N THR A 46 12.39 -2.05 -8.76
CA THR A 46 13.58 -2.70 -9.37
C THR A 46 14.92 -2.42 -8.68
N THR A 47 14.95 -1.57 -7.65
CA THR A 47 16.15 -1.26 -6.86
C THR A 47 15.83 -1.39 -5.37
N ASP A 48 16.86 -1.63 -4.55
CA ASP A 48 16.66 -1.78 -3.09
C ASP A 48 16.20 -0.48 -2.42
N GLU A 49 16.54 0.67 -3.00
CA GLU A 49 15.96 1.97 -2.61
C GLU A 49 14.44 1.97 -2.83
N LYS A 50 13.98 1.61 -4.04
CA LYS A 50 12.53 1.57 -4.33
C LYS A 50 11.79 0.52 -3.50
N ARG A 51 12.44 -0.60 -3.17
CA ARG A 51 11.82 -1.63 -2.31
C ARG A 51 11.56 -1.09 -0.91
N ARG A 52 12.53 -0.35 -0.36
CA ARG A 52 12.38 0.32 0.93
C ARG A 52 11.29 1.40 0.90
N ASP A 53 11.17 2.14 -0.20
CA ASP A 53 10.08 3.11 -0.36
C ASP A 53 8.70 2.43 -0.36
N VAL A 54 8.56 1.29 -1.05
CA VAL A 54 7.31 0.51 -1.07
C VAL A 54 7.00 -0.05 0.31
N GLU A 55 8.00 -0.63 0.99
CA GLU A 55 7.87 -1.15 2.36
C GLU A 55 7.40 -0.05 3.30
N TYR A 56 8.13 1.06 3.38
CA TYR A 56 7.79 2.21 4.23
C TYR A 56 6.36 2.74 3.98
N LEU A 57 5.91 2.76 2.72
CA LEU A 57 4.60 3.29 2.36
C LEU A 57 3.45 2.33 2.66
N THR A 58 3.71 1.02 2.79
CA THR A 58 2.66 -0.01 2.87
C THR A 58 2.66 -0.82 4.16
N ASP A 59 3.74 -0.82 4.94
CA ASP A 59 3.91 -1.66 6.13
C ASP A 59 2.82 -1.42 7.20
N GLU A 60 2.42 -0.16 7.39
CA GLU A 60 1.38 0.20 8.37
C GLU A 60 -0.05 0.11 7.81
N LEU A 61 -0.23 -0.21 6.53
CA LEU A 61 -1.55 -0.24 5.90
C LEU A 61 -2.21 -1.61 6.09
N PRO A 62 -3.42 -1.67 6.70
CA PRO A 62 -4.12 -2.94 6.83
C PRO A 62 -4.49 -3.54 5.47
N LEU A 63 -4.36 -4.86 5.38
CA LEU A 63 -4.71 -5.65 4.21
C LEU A 63 -6.21 -5.89 4.15
N ALA A 64 -6.84 -5.33 3.12
CA ALA A 64 -8.20 -5.65 2.74
C ALA A 64 -8.23 -6.93 1.89
N THR A 65 -8.83 -8.00 2.40
CA THR A 65 -8.89 -9.28 1.68
C THR A 65 -10.11 -10.12 2.04
N LEU A 66 -10.73 -10.74 1.03
CA LEU A 66 -11.76 -11.77 1.20
C LEU A 66 -11.16 -13.15 1.52
N ASN A 67 -9.86 -13.34 1.25
CA ASN A 67 -9.18 -14.64 1.38
C ASN A 67 -8.55 -14.85 2.77
N ARG A 68 -9.29 -14.56 3.85
CA ARG A 68 -8.77 -14.54 5.23
C ARG A 68 -8.00 -15.80 5.62
N LYS A 69 -8.50 -16.99 5.28
CA LYS A 69 -7.83 -18.26 5.57
C LYS A 69 -6.38 -18.32 5.06
N HIS A 70 -6.09 -17.65 3.94
CA HIS A 70 -4.74 -17.63 3.35
C HIS A 70 -3.82 -16.59 3.97
N PHE A 71 -4.36 -15.49 4.50
CA PHE A 71 -3.57 -14.38 5.02
C PHE A 71 -3.44 -14.41 6.54
N ASN A 72 -4.40 -14.98 7.27
CA ASN A 72 -4.36 -15.13 8.74
C ASN A 72 -3.17 -15.98 9.24
N ARG A 73 -2.47 -16.69 8.36
CA ARG A 73 -1.26 -17.46 8.70
C ARG A 73 0.00 -16.60 8.75
N ILE A 74 -0.07 -15.32 8.38
CA ILE A 74 1.05 -14.37 8.38
C ILE A 74 0.81 -13.42 9.57
N PRO A 75 1.50 -13.61 10.71
CA PRO A 75 1.20 -12.89 11.95
C PRO A 75 1.46 -11.39 11.87
N GLU A 76 2.31 -10.95 10.93
CA GLU A 76 2.67 -9.54 10.72
C GLU A 76 1.56 -8.75 9.98
N LEU A 77 0.61 -9.43 9.33
CA LEU A 77 -0.44 -8.76 8.57
C LEU A 77 -1.60 -8.30 9.47
N ILE A 78 -1.90 -7.01 9.40
CA ILE A 78 -3.15 -6.46 9.91
C ILE A 78 -4.23 -6.71 8.85
N ILE A 79 -5.24 -7.52 9.16
CA ILE A 79 -6.30 -7.89 8.20
C ILE A 79 -7.62 -7.25 8.62
N VAL A 80 -8.28 -6.58 7.67
CA VAL A 80 -9.58 -5.91 7.90
C VAL A 80 -10.73 -6.66 7.22
N ASP A 81 -11.94 -6.51 7.76
CA ASP A 81 -13.16 -7.02 7.13
C ASP A 81 -13.57 -6.06 6.00
N VAL A 82 -13.93 -6.64 4.85
CA VAL A 82 -14.37 -5.91 3.65
C VAL A 82 -15.68 -6.46 3.13
#